data_AF-A0AA39KLU7-F1
#
_entry.id   AF-A0AA39KLU7-F1
#
_cell.length_a   1.000
_cell.length_b   1.000
_cell.length_c   1.000
_cell.angle_alpha   90.00
_cell.angle_beta   90.00
_cell.angle_gamma   90.00
#
_symmetry.space_group_name_H-M   'P 1'
#
loop_
_entity.id
_entity.type
_entity.pdbx_description
1 polymer ?
#
loop_
_entity_poly.entity_id
_entity_poly.type
_entity_poly.pdbx_seq_one_letter_code
_entity_poly.pdbx_strand_id
1 'polypeptide(L)'
;MVERFYQKYQPLITRKHHTCVGLGFELLSRLSLLNDRFPGIANGLYLVSCEETIGDIEGYVGGPPAADSGEKEHVLVCLKIEINGRRGVLLLDPGYHIARVVTVMVDKHYPHTGWFTQSDEPSCKKEYNYSLCPQDPDYVEWHERENRPGALERTQVALIYVARPYLTAIDVTERRNIVYNFRSLLARDTKGHVTAGLYFPLTLDNAQMFTIFYQTNDGKNRVKMPFNKFYSSSKIAPSDDDWLIISECARQLDMTRDVFESLLSALATVMNDTSFIAQILSINSRINSLAEDN
;
A
#
# COMPACT_ATOMS: atom_id res chain seq x y z
N MET A 1 -24.09 -8.19 -10.10
CA MET A 1 -23.27 -9.36 -10.53
C MET A 1 -21.88 -9.31 -9.89
N VAL A 2 -21.23 -8.14 -9.88
CA VAL A 2 -19.91 -7.90 -9.27
C VAL A 2 -19.89 -8.20 -7.77
N GLU A 3 -20.93 -7.84 -7.02
CA GLU A 3 -21.00 -8.10 -5.58
C GLU A 3 -20.97 -9.60 -5.22
N ARG A 4 -21.78 -10.40 -5.93
CA ARG A 4 -21.78 -11.86 -5.77
C ARG A 4 -20.43 -12.47 -6.17
N PHE A 5 -19.78 -11.91 -7.18
CA PHE A 5 -18.41 -12.30 -7.55
C PHE A 5 -17.45 -12.00 -6.41
N TYR A 6 -17.44 -10.77 -5.90
CA TYR A 6 -16.57 -10.33 -4.80
C TYR A 6 -16.68 -11.23 -3.56
N GLN A 7 -17.91 -11.54 -3.12
CA GLN A 7 -18.15 -12.39 -1.95
C GLN A 7 -17.65 -13.83 -2.12
N LYS A 8 -17.62 -14.34 -3.36
CA LYS A 8 -17.20 -15.71 -3.66
C LYS A 8 -15.77 -15.79 -4.19
N TYR A 9 -15.14 -14.65 -4.44
CA TYR A 9 -13.81 -14.59 -5.01
C TYR A 9 -12.78 -15.04 -3.98
N GLN A 10 -11.96 -16.00 -4.40
CA GLN A 10 -10.81 -16.47 -3.64
C GLN A 10 -9.56 -15.86 -4.27
N PRO A 11 -8.92 -14.88 -3.60
CA PRO A 11 -7.74 -14.25 -4.15
C PRO A 11 -6.58 -15.22 -4.30
N LEU A 12 -5.86 -15.08 -5.42
CA LEU A 12 -4.69 -15.88 -5.72
C LEU A 12 -3.43 -15.04 -5.52
N ILE A 13 -2.61 -15.42 -4.55
CA ILE A 13 -1.27 -14.84 -4.40
C ILE A 13 -0.34 -15.52 -5.39
N THR A 14 0.27 -14.72 -6.27
CA THR A 14 1.29 -15.19 -7.22
C THR A 14 2.53 -14.34 -7.09
N ARG A 15 3.68 -14.83 -7.57
CA ARG A 15 4.93 -14.05 -7.63
C ARG A 15 4.85 -12.76 -8.47
N LYS A 16 3.81 -12.61 -9.30
CA LYS A 16 3.55 -11.41 -10.11
C LYS A 16 2.55 -10.44 -9.45
N HIS A 17 1.90 -10.84 -8.35
CA HIS A 17 0.97 -9.99 -7.61
C HIS A 17 1.76 -9.15 -6.61
N HIS A 18 2.00 -7.89 -6.98
CA HIS A 18 2.76 -6.93 -6.18
C HIS A 18 1.88 -6.13 -5.22
N THR A 19 0.88 -6.78 -4.61
CA THR A 19 0.07 -6.21 -3.54
C THR A 19 0.81 -6.26 -2.20
N CYS A 20 0.35 -5.55 -1.17
CA CYS A 20 0.94 -5.62 0.17
C CYS A 20 1.03 -7.07 0.69
N VAL A 21 -0.02 -7.87 0.48
CA VAL A 21 -0.05 -9.28 0.87
C VAL A 21 0.95 -10.12 0.08
N GLY A 22 0.95 -10.01 -1.25
CA GLY A 22 1.87 -10.78 -2.10
C GLY A 22 3.35 -10.43 -1.82
N LEU A 23 3.65 -9.14 -1.66
CA LEU A 23 4.98 -8.67 -1.29
C LEU A 23 5.38 -9.11 0.12
N GLY A 24 4.44 -9.11 1.07
CA GLY A 24 4.67 -9.61 2.42
C GLY A 24 5.06 -11.08 2.43
N PHE A 25 4.35 -11.94 1.68
CA PHE A 25 4.70 -13.35 1.55
C PHE A 25 6.05 -13.58 0.87
N GLU A 26 6.35 -12.84 -0.21
CA GLU A 26 7.65 -12.91 -0.87
C GLU A 26 8.78 -12.51 0.10
N LEU A 27 8.58 -11.44 0.88
CA LEU A 27 9.56 -10.99 1.87
C LEU A 27 9.76 -12.03 2.97
N LEU A 28 8.69 -12.62 3.51
CA LEU A 28 8.78 -13.72 4.48
C LEU A 28 9.57 -14.90 3.91
N SER A 29 9.27 -15.33 2.68
CA SER A 29 9.97 -16.45 2.02
C SER A 29 11.46 -16.17 1.82
N ARG A 30 11.87 -14.93 1.60
CA ARG A 30 13.29 -14.56 1.47
C ARG A 30 13.98 -14.47 2.82
N LEU A 31 13.33 -13.85 3.80
CA LEU A 31 13.88 -13.69 5.13
C LEU A 31 13.99 -15.01 5.89
N SER A 32 13.12 -15.99 5.61
CA SER A 32 13.23 -17.32 6.21
C SER A 32 14.53 -18.04 5.82
N LEU A 33 15.13 -17.70 4.68
CA LEU A 33 16.44 -18.23 4.27
C LEU A 33 17.58 -17.75 5.18
N LEU A 34 17.37 -16.69 5.96
CA LEU A 34 18.34 -16.21 6.93
C LEU A 34 18.44 -17.11 8.17
N ASN A 35 17.56 -18.11 8.30
CA ASN A 35 17.56 -19.03 9.44
C ASN A 35 18.87 -19.81 9.59
N ASP A 36 19.59 -20.08 8.50
CA ASP A 36 20.91 -20.73 8.56
C ASP A 36 21.94 -19.85 9.27
N ARG A 37 21.84 -18.52 9.09
CA ARG A 37 22.74 -17.54 9.72
C ARG A 37 22.24 -17.09 11.09
N PHE A 38 20.93 -17.02 11.28
CA PHE A 38 20.26 -16.59 12.49
C PHE A 38 19.20 -17.63 12.90
N PRO A 39 19.62 -18.72 13.56
CA PRO A 39 18.70 -19.80 13.93
C PRO A 39 17.50 -19.29 14.74
N GLY A 40 16.30 -19.66 14.29
CA GLY A 40 15.03 -19.30 14.93
C GLY A 40 14.39 -18.01 14.38
N ILE A 41 15.06 -17.25 13.51
CA ILE A 41 14.50 -16.01 12.94
C ILE A 41 13.19 -16.26 12.18
N ALA A 42 13.09 -17.40 11.48
CA ALA A 42 11.90 -17.77 10.73
C ALA A 42 10.67 -17.96 11.64
N ASN A 43 10.86 -18.41 12.89
CA ASN A 43 9.77 -18.61 13.84
C ASN A 43 9.22 -17.30 14.39
N GLY A 44 10.00 -16.22 14.32
CA GLY A 44 9.61 -14.90 14.79
C GLY A 44 8.99 -14.01 13.69
N LEU A 45 9.08 -14.41 12.42
CA LEU A 45 8.63 -13.64 11.27
C LEU A 45 7.18 -13.98 10.90
N TYR A 46 6.31 -12.99 10.83
CA TYR A 46 4.90 -13.18 10.45
C TYR A 46 4.27 -11.90 9.86
N LEU A 47 3.14 -12.06 9.16
CA LEU A 47 2.33 -10.92 8.75
C LEU A 47 1.53 -10.38 9.93
N VAL A 48 1.39 -9.06 10.00
CA VAL A 48 0.52 -8.36 10.95
C VAL A 48 -0.50 -7.52 10.18
N SER A 49 -1.67 -7.32 10.77
CA SER A 49 -2.70 -6.43 10.19
C SER A 49 -2.40 -4.98 10.51
N CYS A 50 -2.80 -4.11 9.59
CA CYS A 50 -2.77 -2.67 9.75
C CYS A 50 -4.14 -2.10 9.40
N GLU A 51 -4.62 -1.23 10.26
CA GLU A 51 -5.90 -0.57 10.22
C GLU A 51 -5.66 0.94 10.17
N GLU A 52 -5.95 1.57 9.03
CA GLU A 52 -5.54 2.95 8.73
C GLU A 52 -6.66 3.97 8.99
N THR A 53 -7.90 3.51 8.90
CA THR A 53 -9.11 4.31 9.09
C THR A 53 -9.72 4.01 10.46
N ILE A 54 -9.11 4.53 11.54
CA ILE A 54 -9.62 4.40 12.91
C ILE A 54 -10.00 5.77 13.44
N GLY A 55 -11.30 5.98 13.70
CA GLY A 55 -11.82 7.23 14.24
C GLY A 55 -11.56 7.41 15.74
N ASP A 56 -11.70 6.32 16.51
CA ASP A 56 -11.46 6.27 17.96
C ASP A 56 -10.44 5.19 18.31
N ILE A 57 -9.19 5.60 18.53
CA ILE A 57 -8.10 4.69 18.92
C ILE A 57 -8.38 4.09 20.30
N GLU A 58 -8.88 4.87 21.25
CA GLU A 58 -9.08 4.41 22.63
C GLU A 58 -10.16 3.34 22.72
N GLY A 59 -11.23 3.48 21.92
CA GLY A 59 -12.30 2.49 21.79
C GLY A 59 -11.90 1.23 21.02
N TYR A 60 -10.95 1.34 20.08
CA TYR A 60 -10.50 0.20 19.26
C TYR A 60 -9.51 -0.72 19.98
N VAL A 61 -8.69 -0.17 20.88
CA VAL A 61 -7.69 -0.93 21.66
C VAL A 61 -8.28 -1.55 22.93
N GLY A 62 -7.58 -2.50 23.55
CA GLY A 62 -8.07 -3.17 24.78
C GLY A 62 -8.56 -4.60 24.54
N GLY A 63 -8.19 -5.20 23.41
CA GLY A 63 -8.49 -6.57 23.05
C GLY A 63 -7.96 -6.91 21.65
N PRO A 64 -7.89 -8.21 21.31
CA PRO A 64 -7.56 -8.61 19.94
C PRO A 64 -8.54 -7.97 18.94
N PRO A 65 -8.07 -7.55 17.75
CA PRO A 65 -8.96 -7.00 16.73
C PRO A 65 -10.07 -8.00 16.46
N ALA A 66 -11.31 -7.53 16.45
CA ALA A 66 -12.43 -8.38 16.10
C ALA A 66 -12.21 -9.01 14.72
N ALA A 67 -12.52 -10.30 14.62
CA ALA A 67 -12.36 -11.03 13.37
C ALA A 67 -13.38 -10.60 12.31
N ASP A 68 -14.49 -10.03 12.76
CA ASP A 68 -15.68 -9.62 12.02
C ASP A 68 -15.87 -8.10 11.92
N SER A 69 -15.19 -7.31 12.76
CA SER A 69 -15.45 -5.87 12.92
C SER A 69 -14.26 -4.95 12.56
N GLY A 70 -13.23 -5.46 11.89
CA GLY A 70 -12.07 -4.64 11.49
C GLY A 70 -11.72 -4.81 10.03
N GLU A 71 -11.91 -3.75 9.24
CA GLU A 71 -11.27 -3.64 7.93
C GLU A 71 -9.76 -3.64 8.11
N LYS A 72 -9.10 -4.65 7.55
CA LYS A 72 -7.64 -4.76 7.55
C LYS A 72 -7.16 -4.36 6.17
N GLU A 73 -7.04 -3.06 5.97
CA GLU A 73 -6.73 -2.42 4.69
C GLU A 73 -5.32 -2.79 4.21
N HIS A 74 -4.41 -3.06 5.15
CA HIS A 74 -3.02 -3.30 4.85
C HIS A 74 -2.38 -4.39 5.71
N VAL A 75 -1.25 -4.92 5.24
CA VAL A 75 -0.41 -5.88 5.97
C VAL A 75 1.06 -5.56 5.78
N LEU A 76 1.84 -5.84 6.82
CA LEU A 76 3.29 -5.77 6.76
C LEU A 76 3.93 -6.94 7.51
N VAL A 77 5.24 -7.11 7.34
CA VAL A 77 6.01 -8.16 8.03
C VAL A 77 6.50 -7.64 9.37
N CYS A 78 6.31 -8.45 10.40
CA CYS A 78 6.78 -8.20 11.76
C CYS A 78 7.77 -9.28 12.19
N LEU A 79 8.77 -8.88 12.97
CA LEU A 79 9.64 -9.76 13.74
C LEU A 79 9.72 -9.26 15.18
N LYS A 80 9.27 -10.07 16.14
CA LYS A 80 9.50 -9.80 17.56
C LYS A 80 10.99 -9.96 17.90
N ILE A 81 11.52 -9.01 18.64
CA ILE A 81 12.92 -8.99 19.06
C ILE A 81 13.05 -8.73 20.56
N GLU A 82 14.15 -9.20 21.13
CA GLU A 82 14.60 -8.85 22.46
C GLU A 82 16.09 -8.52 22.41
N ILE A 83 16.47 -7.35 22.94
CA ILE A 83 17.85 -6.88 22.97
C ILE A 83 18.20 -6.51 24.40
N ASN A 84 19.06 -7.31 25.03
CA ASN A 84 19.46 -7.14 26.44
C ASN A 84 18.24 -7.05 27.39
N GLY A 85 17.27 -7.96 27.25
CA GLY A 85 16.05 -7.97 28.05
C GLY A 85 14.99 -6.93 27.65
N ARG A 86 15.27 -6.09 26.64
CA ARG A 86 14.35 -5.06 26.16
C ARG A 86 13.59 -5.57 24.96
N ARG A 87 12.27 -5.66 25.09
CA ARG A 87 11.38 -6.14 24.03
C ARG A 87 11.16 -5.07 22.97
N GLY A 88 10.95 -5.51 21.73
CA GLY A 88 10.57 -4.67 20.62
C GLY A 88 10.07 -5.47 19.42
N VAL A 89 9.78 -4.77 18.35
CA VAL A 89 9.42 -5.35 17.06
C VAL A 89 10.20 -4.66 15.93
N LEU A 90 10.53 -5.43 14.91
CA LEU A 90 10.99 -4.94 13.62
C LEU A 90 9.83 -5.03 12.64
N LEU A 91 9.52 -3.91 11.99
CA LEU A 91 8.46 -3.79 11.01
C LEU A 91 9.08 -3.56 9.63
N LEU A 92 8.66 -4.35 8.65
CA LEU A 92 9.07 -4.26 7.27
C LEU A 92 7.83 -4.16 6.40
N ASP A 93 7.66 -3.00 5.76
CA ASP A 93 6.46 -2.71 4.99
C ASP A 93 6.79 -2.52 3.50
N PRO A 94 6.74 -3.62 2.72
CA PRO A 94 6.97 -3.55 1.30
C PRO A 94 5.76 -2.97 0.52
N GLY A 95 4.57 -2.92 1.13
CA GLY A 95 3.34 -2.44 0.51
C GLY A 95 3.27 -0.92 0.44
N TYR A 96 3.64 -0.22 1.52
CA TYR A 96 3.79 1.24 1.54
C TYR A 96 5.17 1.75 1.13
N HIS A 97 6.05 0.84 0.70
CA HIS A 97 7.39 1.18 0.21
C HIS A 97 8.24 1.88 1.29
N ILE A 98 8.16 1.39 2.53
CA ILE A 98 9.04 1.88 3.59
C ILE A 98 10.44 1.33 3.31
N ALA A 99 11.33 2.22 2.87
CA ALA A 99 12.69 1.91 2.40
C ALA A 99 13.67 1.48 3.51
N ARG A 100 13.14 1.06 4.68
CA ARG A 100 13.92 0.67 5.86
C ARG A 100 13.15 -0.29 6.75
N VAL A 101 13.91 -1.00 7.58
CA VAL A 101 13.35 -1.70 8.74
C VAL A 101 13.06 -0.66 9.83
N VAL A 102 11.82 -0.64 10.31
CA VAL A 102 11.41 0.21 11.42
C VAL A 102 11.50 -0.59 12.71
N THR A 103 12.28 -0.09 13.66
CA THR A 103 12.49 -0.72 14.97
C THR A 103 11.69 0.00 16.04
N VAL A 104 10.76 -0.71 16.66
CA VAL A 104 9.93 -0.21 17.75
C VAL A 104 10.37 -0.88 19.04
N MET A 105 11.06 -0.15 19.91
CA MET A 105 11.48 -0.65 21.23
C MET A 105 10.50 -0.17 22.30
N VAL A 106 10.21 -1.01 23.28
CA VAL A 106 9.30 -0.67 24.39
C VAL A 106 9.76 0.55 25.19
N ASP A 107 11.06 0.74 25.33
CA ASP A 107 11.67 1.84 26.07
C ASP A 107 11.93 3.08 25.22
N LYS A 108 11.64 3.04 23.90
CA LYS A 108 11.92 4.09 22.92
C LYS A 108 13.40 4.51 22.83
N HIS A 109 14.33 3.74 23.39
CA HIS A 109 15.76 3.99 23.28
C HIS A 109 16.37 3.25 22.09
N TYR A 110 17.57 3.63 21.67
CA TYR A 110 18.31 2.94 20.62
C TYR A 110 18.29 1.40 20.83
N PRO A 111 17.97 0.60 19.80
CA PRO A 111 17.88 0.92 18.37
C PRO A 111 16.51 1.40 17.84
N HIS A 112 15.64 1.97 18.69
CA HIS A 112 14.38 2.56 18.24
C HIS A 112 14.55 3.58 17.10
N THR A 113 13.71 3.50 16.07
CA THR A 113 13.85 4.35 14.86
C THR A 113 13.46 5.82 15.10
N GLY A 114 12.41 6.09 15.86
CA GLY A 114 11.88 7.45 16.00
C GLY A 114 11.26 8.00 14.70
N TRP A 115 11.15 9.34 14.62
CA TRP A 115 10.65 10.02 13.42
C TRP A 115 11.62 9.89 12.26
N PHE A 116 11.10 9.62 11.06
CA PHE A 116 11.89 9.65 9.83
C PHE A 116 11.08 10.18 8.65
N THR A 117 11.77 10.80 7.69
CA THR A 117 11.18 11.27 6.43
C THR A 117 10.93 10.07 5.52
N GLN A 118 9.66 9.84 5.17
CA GLN A 118 9.28 8.83 4.17
C GLN A 118 9.40 9.40 2.76
N SER A 119 8.96 10.65 2.56
CA SER A 119 9.11 11.33 1.27
C SER A 119 9.29 12.83 1.48
N ASP A 120 10.14 13.44 0.65
CA ASP A 120 10.36 14.88 0.62
C ASP A 120 10.30 15.32 -0.85
N GLU A 121 9.10 15.72 -1.28
CA GLU A 121 8.89 16.28 -2.61
C GLU A 121 8.52 17.77 -2.48
N PRO A 122 8.83 18.62 -3.48
CA PRO A 122 8.54 20.06 -3.41
C PRO A 122 7.09 20.40 -3.08
N SER A 123 6.14 19.53 -3.45
CA SER A 123 4.72 19.69 -3.18
C SER A 123 4.25 19.12 -1.84
N CYS A 124 5.03 18.23 -1.21
CA CYS A 124 4.60 17.47 -0.04
C CYS A 124 5.77 16.78 0.66
N LYS A 125 5.91 17.00 1.97
CA LYS A 125 6.79 16.24 2.86
C LYS A 125 5.94 15.31 3.74
N LYS A 126 6.33 14.04 3.82
CA LYS A 126 5.71 13.03 4.69
C LYS A 126 6.73 12.46 5.67
N GLU A 127 6.36 12.40 6.93
CA GLU A 127 7.20 11.88 8.02
C GLU A 127 6.42 10.86 8.84
N TYR A 128 7.08 9.76 9.20
CA TYR A 128 6.48 8.65 9.95
C TYR A 128 7.16 8.44 11.30
N ASN A 129 6.38 7.97 12.27
CA ASN A 129 6.85 7.48 13.56
C ASN A 129 6.02 6.27 13.97
N TYR A 130 6.68 5.30 14.60
CA TYR A 130 6.04 4.08 15.06
C TYR A 130 6.35 3.90 16.54
N SER A 131 5.33 3.70 17.37
CA SER A 131 5.54 3.41 18.79
C SER A 131 4.50 2.44 19.32
N LEU A 132 4.86 1.61 20.32
CA LEU A 132 3.86 0.78 21.00
C LEU A 132 2.76 1.67 21.58
N CYS A 133 1.51 1.24 21.40
CA CYS A 133 0.37 1.90 21.99
C CYS A 133 0.50 1.86 23.53
N PRO A 134 0.41 3.00 24.23
CA PRO A 134 0.54 3.06 25.68
C PRO A 134 -0.55 2.26 26.42
N GLN A 135 -1.76 2.24 25.89
CA GLN A 135 -2.94 1.60 26.48
C GLN A 135 -2.94 0.09 26.22
N ASP A 136 -2.47 -0.34 25.05
CA ASP A 136 -2.43 -1.74 24.66
C ASP A 136 -1.15 -2.07 23.86
N PRO A 137 -0.08 -2.55 24.53
CA PRO A 137 1.21 -2.84 23.87
C PRO A 137 1.17 -3.96 22.82
N ASP A 138 0.03 -4.61 22.62
CA ASP A 138 -0.19 -5.52 21.49
C ASP A 138 -0.33 -4.78 20.15
N TYR A 139 -0.53 -3.45 20.19
CA TYR A 139 -0.59 -2.58 19.03
C TYR A 139 0.65 -1.68 18.93
N VAL A 140 1.05 -1.42 17.69
CA VAL A 140 1.94 -0.31 17.33
C VAL A 140 1.08 0.78 16.68
N GLU A 141 1.20 1.99 17.19
CA GLU A 141 0.69 3.19 16.54
C GLU A 141 1.68 3.65 15.46
N TRP A 142 1.20 3.80 14.24
CA TRP A 142 1.90 4.43 13.14
C TRP A 142 1.35 5.84 12.93
N HIS A 143 2.16 6.84 13.28
CA HIS A 143 1.85 8.25 13.13
C HIS A 143 2.39 8.76 11.80
N GLU A 144 1.55 9.40 11.00
CA GLU A 144 1.90 10.15 9.79
C GLU A 144 1.75 11.65 10.04
N ARG A 145 2.75 12.43 9.59
CA ARG A 145 2.67 13.88 9.42
C ARG A 145 2.86 14.22 7.95
N GLU A 146 1.92 14.98 7.40
CA GLU A 146 1.97 15.49 6.04
C GLU A 146 2.01 17.01 6.05
N ASN A 147 3.07 17.57 5.46
CA ASN A 147 3.32 19.00 5.36
C ASN A 147 3.32 19.41 3.88
N ARG A 148 2.39 20.28 3.49
CA ARG A 148 2.31 20.84 2.13
C ARG A 148 2.49 22.35 2.18
N PRO A 149 3.22 22.96 1.22
CA PRO A 149 3.35 24.41 1.16
C PRO A 149 1.97 25.09 1.11
N GLY A 150 1.73 26.01 2.06
CA GLY A 150 0.48 26.78 2.12
C GLY A 150 -0.73 26.04 2.71
N ALA A 151 -0.56 24.82 3.24
CA ALA A 151 -1.61 24.11 3.96
C ALA A 151 -1.23 23.88 5.43
N LEU A 152 -2.23 23.66 6.29
CA LEU A 152 -2.01 23.19 7.65
C LEU A 152 -1.44 21.77 7.64
N GLU A 153 -0.55 21.48 8.59
CA GLU A 153 -0.05 20.12 8.83
C GLU A 153 -1.23 19.17 9.06
N ARG A 154 -1.21 18.03 8.38
CA ARG A 154 -2.17 16.95 8.60
C ARG A 154 -1.50 15.82 9.33
N THR A 155 -2.20 15.27 10.31
CA THR A 155 -1.75 14.12 11.07
C THR A 155 -2.75 12.99 10.97
N GLN A 156 -2.27 11.76 10.84
CA GLN A 156 -3.07 10.55 10.86
C GLN A 156 -2.38 9.52 11.75
N VAL A 157 -3.16 8.64 12.37
CA VAL A 157 -2.65 7.49 13.12
C VAL A 157 -3.32 6.24 12.59
N ALA A 158 -2.51 5.23 12.28
CA ALA A 158 -2.94 3.88 11.98
C ALA A 158 -2.52 2.95 13.14
N LEU A 159 -3.21 1.83 13.30
CA LEU A 159 -2.83 0.80 14.27
C LEU A 159 -2.35 -0.46 13.56
N ILE A 160 -1.32 -1.09 14.13
CA ILE A 160 -0.75 -2.34 13.66
C ILE A 160 -0.81 -3.34 14.80
N TYR A 161 -1.58 -4.40 14.64
CA TYR A 161 -1.69 -5.44 15.67
C TYR A 161 -0.54 -6.44 15.58
N VAL A 162 0.41 -6.37 16.53
CA VAL A 162 1.68 -7.11 16.48
C VAL A 162 1.73 -8.32 17.42
N ALA A 163 0.70 -8.55 18.25
CA ALA A 163 0.72 -9.61 19.25
C ALA A 163 0.83 -11.03 18.67
N ARG A 164 0.25 -11.28 17.49
CA ARG A 164 0.19 -12.61 16.86
C ARG A 164 0.09 -12.52 15.33
N PRO A 165 0.34 -13.62 14.61
CA PRO A 165 0.21 -13.66 13.16
C PRO A 165 -1.20 -13.33 12.66
N TYR A 166 -1.27 -12.57 11.57
CA TYR A 166 -2.49 -12.28 10.83
C TYR A 166 -2.73 -13.36 9.76
N LEU A 167 -3.67 -14.27 10.05
CA LEU A 167 -3.88 -15.49 9.25
C LEU A 167 -4.86 -15.34 8.09
N THR A 168 -5.63 -14.25 8.03
CA THR A 168 -6.67 -14.02 7.02
C THR A 168 -6.30 -12.93 6.01
N ALA A 169 -5.00 -12.62 5.86
CA ALA A 169 -4.50 -11.61 4.94
C ALA A 169 -4.98 -11.80 3.49
N ILE A 170 -5.11 -13.05 3.03
CA ILE A 170 -5.61 -13.35 1.68
C ILE A 170 -7.13 -13.09 1.62
N ASP A 171 -7.91 -13.69 2.51
CA ASP A 171 -9.37 -13.62 2.44
C ASP A 171 -9.95 -12.22 2.72
N VAL A 172 -9.25 -11.41 3.52
CA VAL A 172 -9.69 -10.07 3.91
C VAL A 172 -8.93 -9.01 3.11
N THR A 173 -7.63 -8.87 3.31
CA THR A 173 -6.85 -7.75 2.75
C THR A 173 -6.64 -7.86 1.24
N GLU A 174 -6.25 -9.04 0.74
CA GLU A 174 -6.09 -9.22 -0.71
C GLU A 174 -7.43 -9.14 -1.44
N ARG A 175 -8.51 -9.64 -0.83
CA ARG A 175 -9.86 -9.48 -1.38
C ARG A 175 -10.25 -8.00 -1.41
N ARG A 176 -9.98 -7.24 -0.34
CA ARG A 176 -10.27 -5.80 -0.24
C ARG A 176 -9.65 -5.00 -1.39
N ASN A 177 -8.42 -5.32 -1.78
CA ASN A 177 -7.70 -4.67 -2.89
C ASN A 177 -8.47 -4.65 -4.22
N ILE A 178 -9.35 -5.64 -4.47
CA ILE A 178 -10.14 -5.74 -5.71
C ILE A 178 -11.09 -4.56 -5.88
N VAL A 179 -11.63 -4.07 -4.77
CA VAL A 179 -12.69 -3.05 -4.75
C VAL A 179 -12.20 -1.73 -4.19
N TYR A 180 -10.94 -1.63 -3.76
CA TYR A 180 -10.38 -0.36 -3.31
C TYR A 180 -10.58 0.74 -4.38
N ASN A 181 -10.74 2.00 -4.03
CA ASN A 181 -11.01 3.05 -5.01
C ASN A 181 -9.74 3.72 -5.56
N PHE A 182 -8.55 3.22 -5.22
CA PHE A 182 -7.29 3.73 -5.74
C PHE A 182 -6.44 2.58 -6.29
N ARG A 183 -5.80 2.80 -7.44
CA ARG A 183 -4.97 1.79 -8.12
C ARG A 183 -3.60 2.36 -8.41
N SER A 184 -2.58 1.52 -8.29
CA SER A 184 -1.21 1.86 -8.62
C SER A 184 -0.45 0.67 -9.19
N LEU A 185 0.53 0.97 -10.05
CA LEU A 185 1.56 0.06 -10.53
C LEU A 185 2.89 0.78 -10.37
N LEU A 186 3.83 0.21 -9.62
CA LEU A 186 4.99 0.94 -9.12
C LEU A 186 6.28 0.12 -9.28
N ALA A 187 7.31 0.77 -9.82
CA ALA A 187 8.69 0.33 -9.81
C ALA A 187 9.44 0.88 -8.61
N ARG A 188 10.47 0.14 -8.17
CA ARG A 188 11.27 0.45 -6.99
C ARG A 188 12.75 0.32 -7.28
N ASP A 189 13.56 1.12 -6.60
CA ASP A 189 15.00 0.90 -6.52
C ASP A 189 15.34 -0.20 -5.50
N THR A 190 16.62 -0.52 -5.38
CA THR A 190 17.13 -1.54 -4.43
C THR A 190 17.00 -1.15 -2.96
N LYS A 191 16.71 0.13 -2.67
CA LYS A 191 16.44 0.63 -1.33
C LYS A 191 14.94 0.62 -1.02
N GLY A 192 14.09 0.38 -2.00
CA GLY A 192 12.63 0.38 -1.87
C GLY A 192 11.98 1.71 -2.21
N HIS A 193 12.72 2.71 -2.67
CA HIS A 193 12.13 3.99 -3.09
C HIS A 193 11.39 3.81 -4.42
N VAL A 194 10.25 4.48 -4.55
CA VAL A 194 9.42 4.47 -5.74
C VAL A 194 10.06 5.31 -6.85
N THR A 195 10.40 4.68 -7.98
CA THR A 195 11.15 5.30 -9.09
C THR A 195 10.27 5.67 -10.28
N ALA A 196 9.37 4.77 -10.68
CA ALA A 196 8.44 4.97 -11.78
C ALA A 196 7.12 4.27 -11.52
N GLY A 197 6.11 4.58 -12.32
CA GLY A 197 4.83 3.92 -12.27
C GLY A 197 3.67 4.78 -12.73
N LEU A 198 2.48 4.27 -12.45
CA LEU A 198 1.24 5.01 -12.62
C LEU A 198 0.33 4.81 -11.42
N TYR A 199 -0.54 5.78 -11.18
CA TYR A 199 -1.63 5.64 -10.22
C TYR A 199 -2.84 6.45 -10.65
N PHE A 200 -4.02 6.04 -10.18
CA PHE A 200 -5.28 6.72 -10.45
C PHE A 200 -6.34 6.36 -9.40
N PRO A 201 -7.20 7.33 -9.02
CA PRO A 201 -8.43 7.02 -8.33
C PRO A 201 -9.48 6.47 -9.31
N LEU A 202 -10.41 5.67 -8.79
CA LEU A 202 -11.65 5.31 -9.47
C LEU A 202 -12.69 6.38 -9.14
N THR A 203 -13.21 7.06 -10.16
CA THR A 203 -14.27 8.07 -10.00
C THR A 203 -15.37 7.84 -11.04
N LEU A 204 -16.58 8.33 -10.78
CA LEU A 204 -17.69 8.29 -11.75
C LEU A 204 -17.60 9.41 -12.80
N ASP A 205 -16.55 10.23 -12.75
CA ASP A 205 -16.39 11.35 -13.66
C ASP A 205 -16.06 10.86 -15.07
N ASN A 206 -16.54 11.59 -16.08
CA ASN A 206 -16.27 11.27 -17.48
C ASN A 206 -14.82 11.57 -17.92
N ALA A 207 -14.05 12.26 -17.07
CA ALA A 207 -12.66 12.65 -17.33
C ALA A 207 -11.70 11.89 -16.43
N GLN A 208 -11.74 10.56 -16.47
CA GLN A 208 -10.85 9.73 -15.66
C GLN A 208 -9.40 9.90 -16.15
N MET A 209 -8.56 10.37 -15.24
CA MET A 209 -7.15 10.64 -15.47
C MET A 209 -6.31 9.65 -14.67
N PHE A 210 -5.18 9.26 -15.22
CA PHE A 210 -4.10 8.66 -14.45
C PHE A 210 -2.90 9.59 -14.38
N THR A 211 -2.10 9.42 -13.34
CA THR A 211 -0.80 10.08 -13.24
C THR A 211 0.27 9.05 -13.53
N ILE A 212 1.10 9.32 -14.53
CA ILE A 212 2.33 8.58 -14.82
C ILE A 212 3.51 9.35 -14.26
N PHE A 213 4.50 8.64 -13.73
CA PHE A 213 5.71 9.26 -13.23
C PHE A 213 6.92 8.36 -13.45
N TYR A 214 8.09 8.97 -13.56
CA TYR A 214 9.36 8.29 -13.86
C TYR A 214 10.53 9.18 -13.47
N GLN A 215 11.71 8.59 -13.26
CA GLN A 215 12.93 9.34 -12.96
C GLN A 215 13.71 9.68 -14.24
N THR A 216 14.23 10.89 -14.32
CA THR A 216 15.26 11.30 -15.30
C THR A 216 16.47 11.85 -14.55
N ASN A 217 17.52 12.25 -15.28
CA ASN A 217 18.68 12.91 -14.70
C ASN A 217 18.32 14.23 -13.99
N ASP A 218 17.22 14.87 -14.38
CA ASP A 218 16.72 16.13 -13.81
C ASP A 218 15.76 15.90 -12.63
N GLY A 219 15.56 14.64 -12.22
CA GLY A 219 14.71 14.25 -11.12
C GLY A 219 13.42 13.55 -11.54
N LYS A 220 12.44 13.53 -10.65
CA LYS A 220 11.18 12.80 -10.84
C LYS A 220 10.19 13.64 -11.65
N ASN A 221 9.78 13.12 -12.80
CA ASN A 221 8.76 13.71 -13.65
C ASN A 221 7.39 13.10 -13.34
N ARG A 222 6.34 13.92 -13.38
CA ARG A 222 4.95 13.50 -13.13
C ARG A 222 4.04 14.16 -14.17
N VAL A 223 3.25 13.36 -14.87
CA VAL A 223 2.32 13.84 -15.91
C VAL A 223 0.95 13.22 -15.71
N LYS A 224 -0.10 14.02 -15.82
CA LYS A 224 -1.49 13.54 -15.82
C LYS A 224 -1.95 13.32 -17.26
N MET A 225 -2.51 12.14 -17.53
CA MET A 225 -3.01 11.78 -18.86
C MET A 225 -4.44 11.21 -18.77
N PRO A 226 -5.32 11.48 -19.75
CA PRO A 226 -6.64 10.89 -19.80
C PRO A 226 -6.58 9.44 -20.28
N PHE A 227 -7.36 8.55 -19.67
CA PHE A 227 -7.50 7.17 -20.16
C PHE A 227 -8.06 7.11 -21.59
N ASN A 228 -8.90 8.07 -21.96
CA ASN A 228 -9.47 8.13 -23.31
C ASN A 228 -8.44 8.24 -24.43
N LYS A 229 -7.18 8.62 -24.17
CA LYS A 229 -6.13 8.55 -25.21
C LYS A 229 -5.82 7.11 -25.67
N PHE A 230 -6.14 6.11 -24.84
CA PHE A 230 -5.84 4.69 -25.07
C PHE A 230 -7.09 3.85 -25.35
N TYR A 231 -8.24 4.48 -25.51
CA TYR A 231 -9.48 3.79 -25.84
C TYR A 231 -9.63 3.65 -27.36
N SER A 232 -9.89 2.43 -27.85
CA SER A 232 -9.82 2.10 -29.28
C SER A 232 -10.75 2.93 -30.19
N SER A 233 -11.87 3.42 -29.66
CA SER A 233 -12.82 4.27 -30.39
C SER A 233 -12.63 5.77 -30.12
N SER A 234 -11.54 6.17 -29.47
CA SER A 234 -11.26 7.57 -29.16
C SER A 234 -10.87 8.37 -30.40
N LYS A 235 -11.29 9.64 -30.44
CA LYS A 235 -10.84 10.61 -31.45
C LYS A 235 -9.50 11.25 -31.07
N ILE A 236 -9.02 11.02 -29.86
CA ILE A 236 -7.79 11.60 -29.31
C ILE A 236 -6.79 10.47 -29.16
N ALA A 237 -5.69 10.54 -29.90
CA ALA A 237 -4.57 9.61 -29.81
C ALA A 237 -3.43 10.20 -28.95
N PRO A 238 -2.54 9.37 -28.38
CA PRO A 238 -1.34 9.86 -27.72
C PRO A 238 -0.41 10.56 -28.72
N SER A 239 0.16 11.70 -28.33
CA SER A 239 1.16 12.41 -29.12
C SER A 239 2.53 11.73 -29.04
N ASP A 240 3.49 12.16 -29.86
CA ASP A 240 4.88 11.68 -29.79
C ASP A 240 5.50 11.90 -28.40
N ASP A 241 5.20 13.03 -27.75
CA ASP A 241 5.64 13.32 -26.38
C ASP A 241 5.01 12.37 -25.34
N ASP A 242 3.72 12.04 -25.49
CA ASP A 242 3.07 11.05 -24.63
C ASP A 242 3.78 9.70 -24.77
N TRP A 243 4.10 9.27 -26.01
CA TRP A 243 4.81 8.02 -26.27
C TRP A 243 6.23 7.99 -25.70
N LEU A 244 6.93 9.13 -25.68
CA LEU A 244 8.24 9.24 -25.03
C LEU A 244 8.12 8.98 -23.52
N ILE A 245 7.14 9.60 -22.87
CA ILE A 245 6.86 9.42 -21.43
C ILE A 245 6.49 7.96 -21.11
N ILE A 246 5.61 7.37 -21.91
CA ILE A 246 5.14 5.98 -21.75
C ILE A 246 6.31 5.01 -21.92
N SER A 247 7.15 5.23 -22.92
CA SER A 247 8.32 4.37 -23.19
C SER A 247 9.32 4.42 -22.06
N GLU A 248 9.60 5.61 -21.51
CA GLU A 248 10.54 5.75 -20.40
C GLU A 248 10.01 5.13 -19.11
N CYS A 249 8.72 5.30 -18.81
CA CYS A 249 8.09 4.65 -17.67
C CYS A 249 8.06 3.11 -17.83
N ALA A 250 7.68 2.60 -19.00
CA ALA A 250 7.67 1.16 -19.29
C ALA A 250 9.05 0.53 -19.04
N ARG A 251 10.11 1.19 -19.53
CA ARG A 251 11.50 0.75 -19.33
C ARG A 251 11.85 0.63 -17.84
N GLN A 252 11.44 1.59 -17.02
CA GLN A 252 11.70 1.58 -15.57
C GLN A 252 10.81 0.59 -14.80
N LEU A 253 9.64 0.24 -15.34
CA LEU A 253 8.76 -0.83 -14.86
C LEU A 253 9.23 -2.24 -15.25
N ASP A 254 10.34 -2.37 -15.99
CA ASP A 254 10.81 -3.62 -16.58
C ASP A 254 9.77 -4.25 -17.53
N MET A 255 9.11 -3.39 -18.33
CA MET A 255 8.10 -3.77 -19.32
C MET A 255 8.48 -3.26 -20.70
N THR A 256 8.05 -3.96 -21.75
CA THR A 256 8.11 -3.40 -23.10
C THR A 256 7.01 -2.35 -23.27
N ARG A 257 7.24 -1.38 -24.17
CA ARG A 257 6.25 -0.35 -24.50
C ARG A 257 4.91 -0.99 -24.91
N ASP A 258 4.94 -2.01 -25.76
CA ASP A 258 3.71 -2.64 -26.28
C ASP A 258 2.90 -3.36 -25.18
N VAL A 259 3.58 -3.96 -24.19
CA VAL A 259 2.91 -4.55 -23.01
C VAL A 259 2.26 -3.47 -22.16
N PHE A 260 2.96 -2.35 -21.96
CA PHE A 260 2.46 -1.25 -21.16
C PHE A 260 1.31 -0.49 -21.85
N GLU A 261 1.38 -0.30 -23.17
CA GLU A 261 0.29 0.21 -23.99
C GLU A 261 -0.94 -0.70 -23.95
N SER A 262 -0.74 -2.01 -24.05
CA SER A 262 -1.83 -2.99 -23.93
C SER A 262 -2.51 -2.90 -22.56
N LEU A 263 -1.73 -2.73 -21.49
CA LEU A 263 -2.25 -2.50 -20.14
C LEU A 263 -3.06 -1.20 -20.07
N LEU A 264 -2.54 -0.08 -20.57
CA LEU A 264 -3.24 1.21 -20.59
C LEU A 264 -4.54 1.14 -21.40
N SER A 265 -4.55 0.40 -22.50
CA SER A 265 -5.75 0.20 -23.35
C SER A 265 -6.81 -0.66 -22.65
N ALA A 266 -6.38 -1.72 -21.95
CA ALA A 266 -7.26 -2.54 -21.13
C ALA A 266 -7.85 -1.73 -19.97
N LEU A 267 -7.02 -0.92 -19.28
CA LEU A 267 -7.49 0.00 -18.25
C LEU A 267 -8.48 1.01 -18.83
N ALA A 268 -8.17 1.66 -19.96
CA ALA A 268 -9.07 2.61 -20.59
C ALA A 268 -10.44 2.00 -20.94
N THR A 269 -10.47 0.71 -21.32
CA THR A 269 -11.71 -0.03 -21.55
C THR A 269 -12.51 -0.18 -20.26
N VAL A 270 -11.87 -0.61 -19.17
CA VAL A 270 -12.52 -0.77 -17.85
C VAL A 270 -13.00 0.58 -17.30
N MET A 271 -12.19 1.62 -17.43
CA MET A 271 -12.51 2.96 -16.94
C MET A 271 -13.71 3.60 -17.68
N ASN A 272 -13.94 3.22 -18.94
CA ASN A 272 -15.12 3.65 -19.70
C ASN A 272 -16.40 2.87 -19.35
N ASP A 273 -16.30 1.73 -18.65
CA ASP A 273 -17.46 1.00 -18.14
C ASP A 273 -17.96 1.64 -16.82
N THR A 274 -18.73 2.70 -16.95
CA THR A 274 -19.29 3.44 -15.79
C THR A 274 -20.18 2.57 -14.90
N SER A 275 -20.84 1.55 -15.45
CA SER A 275 -21.65 0.61 -14.67
C SER A 275 -20.79 -0.30 -13.79
N PHE A 276 -19.67 -0.78 -14.33
CA PHE A 276 -18.69 -1.54 -13.56
C PHE A 276 -18.04 -0.69 -12.47
N ILE A 277 -17.58 0.52 -12.81
CA ILE A 277 -16.97 1.45 -11.84
C ILE A 277 -17.96 1.80 -10.72
N ALA A 278 -19.23 2.08 -11.03
CA ALA A 278 -20.26 2.33 -10.03
C ALA A 278 -20.47 1.14 -9.08
N GLN A 279 -20.47 -0.09 -9.59
CA GLN A 279 -20.58 -1.28 -8.76
C GLN A 279 -19.36 -1.45 -7.83
N ILE A 280 -18.15 -1.23 -8.32
CA ILE A 280 -16.92 -1.29 -7.51
C ILE A 280 -16.97 -0.25 -6.38
N LEU A 281 -17.28 1.01 -6.73
CA LEU A 281 -17.37 2.10 -5.75
C LEU A 281 -18.48 1.88 -4.72
N SER A 282 -19.62 1.31 -5.13
CA SER A 282 -20.70 0.95 -4.21
C SER A 282 -20.27 -0.12 -3.21
N ILE A 283 -19.55 -1.17 -3.67
CA ILE A 283 -19.01 -2.20 -2.77
C ILE A 283 -17.99 -1.59 -1.83
N ASN A 284 -17.06 -0.76 -2.35
CA ASN A 284 -16.08 -0.03 -1.55
C ASN A 284 -16.74 0.79 -0.44
N SER A 285 -17.71 1.63 -0.80
CA SER A 285 -18.41 2.51 0.14
C SER A 285 -19.14 1.72 1.22
N ARG A 286 -19.79 0.61 0.87
CA ARG A 286 -20.50 -0.22 1.86
C ARG A 286 -19.53 -0.89 2.84
N ILE A 287 -18.37 -1.33 2.35
CA ILE A 287 -17.33 -1.87 3.21
C ILE A 287 -16.86 -0.76 4.17
N ASN A 288 -16.48 0.41 3.66
CA ASN A 288 -16.05 1.54 4.50
C ASN A 288 -17.08 1.92 5.58
N SER A 289 -18.36 2.02 5.23
CA SER A 289 -19.41 2.37 6.21
C SER A 289 -19.54 1.33 7.32
N LEU A 290 -19.36 0.03 7.00
CA LEU A 290 -19.34 -1.01 8.03
C LEU A 290 -18.11 -0.92 8.93
N ALA A 291 -16.98 -0.38 8.44
CA ALA A 291 -15.78 -0.18 9.23
C ALA A 291 -15.84 1.06 10.12
N GLU A 292 -16.46 2.15 9.65
CA GLU A 292 -16.68 3.37 10.43
C GLU A 292 -17.64 3.17 11.61
N ASP A 293 -18.55 2.19 11.52
CA ASP A 293 -19.51 1.83 12.57
C ASP A 293 -18.92 0.91 13.68
N ASN A 294 -17.62 0.53 13.59
CA ASN A 294 -16.92 -0.29 14.60
C ASN A 294 -15.98 0.52 15.47
#